data_AF-A0A2V7UDP8-F1
#
_entry.id   AF-A0A2V7UDP8-F1
#
_cell.length_a   1.000
_cell.length_b   1.000
_cell.length_c   1.000
_cell.angle_alpha   90.00
_cell.angle_beta   90.00
_cell.angle_gamma   90.00
#
_symmetry.space_group_name_H-M   'P 1'
#
loop_
_entity.id
_entity.type
_entity.pdbx_description
1 polymer ?
#
loop_
_entity_poly.entity_id
_entity_poly.type
_entity_poly.pdbx_seq_one_letter_code
_entity_poly.pdbx_strand_id
1 'polypeptide(L)'
;MAPTLKDTATSVAGGRSARLRKALVASQVAVSLLLLIGAGLFLRTLDNLLAVDVGFDTRTLVSFTVDPSLSGYAPAESKQLATALLDRLGRAPGITAAGLAAQRLLDGSQRTADITVEGYRPAPDEDMDQNWNTVSPGYFRAMGIPVLRGREFEARDAASARE
;
A
#
# COMPACT_ATOMS: atom_id res chain seq x y z
N MET A 1 -14.66 -47.69 73.16
CA MET A 1 -13.87 -48.32 72.08
C MET A 1 -14.84 -48.56 70.92
N ALA A 2 -14.69 -48.04 69.71
CA ALA A 2 -13.49 -47.72 68.94
C ALA A 2 -13.67 -46.44 68.08
N PRO A 3 -12.57 -45.74 67.74
CA PRO A 3 -12.58 -44.48 67.01
C PRO A 3 -12.68 -44.67 65.49
N THR A 4 -13.25 -43.64 64.84
CA THR A 4 -12.96 -43.11 63.50
C THR A 4 -11.95 -43.90 62.63
N LEU A 5 -12.42 -44.51 61.54
CA LEU A 5 -11.56 -44.72 60.36
C LEU A 5 -12.38 -45.04 59.09
N LYS A 6 -12.71 -44.02 58.30
CA LYS A 6 -12.88 -44.17 56.84
C LYS A 6 -12.95 -42.84 56.05
N ASP A 7 -12.30 -41.79 56.52
CA ASP A 7 -12.25 -40.50 55.81
C ASP A 7 -10.90 -40.24 55.10
N THR A 8 -10.27 -41.31 54.61
CA THR A 8 -8.97 -41.23 53.91
C THR A 8 -8.96 -42.06 52.63
N ALA A 9 -10.02 -41.98 51.82
CA ALA A 9 -10.02 -42.58 50.48
C ALA A 9 -10.20 -41.56 49.33
N THR A 10 -10.52 -40.29 49.62
CA THR A 10 -10.90 -39.34 48.56
C THR A 10 -9.80 -38.32 48.19
N SER A 11 -8.67 -38.25 48.91
CA SER A 11 -7.70 -37.16 48.66
C SER A 11 -6.66 -37.43 47.56
N VAL A 12 -6.48 -38.69 47.12
CA VAL A 12 -5.43 -39.04 46.14
C VAL A 12 -5.92 -39.00 44.67
N ALA A 13 -7.21 -39.23 44.41
CA ALA A 13 -7.79 -39.16 43.06
C ALA A 13 -8.09 -37.71 42.60
N GLY A 14 -8.38 -36.80 43.53
CA GLY A 14 -8.69 -35.39 43.23
C GLY A 14 -7.47 -34.54 42.88
N GLY A 15 -6.28 -34.85 43.41
CA GLY A 15 -5.07 -34.04 43.24
C GLY A 15 -4.49 -34.06 41.82
N ARG A 16 -4.45 -35.22 41.16
CA ARG A 16 -3.94 -35.34 39.77
C ARG A 16 -4.92 -34.75 38.74
N SER A 17 -6.22 -35.01 38.90
CA SER A 17 -7.27 -34.43 38.05
C SER A 17 -7.36 -32.90 38.19
N ALA A 18 -7.27 -32.38 39.42
CA ALA A 18 -7.24 -30.92 39.65
C ALA A 18 -5.97 -30.25 39.08
N ARG A 19 -4.80 -30.91 39.14
CA ARG A 19 -3.56 -30.40 38.51
C ARG A 19 -3.64 -30.37 36.99
N LEU A 20 -4.20 -31.41 36.37
CA LEU A 20 -4.39 -31.46 34.91
C LEU A 20 -5.37 -30.38 34.45
N ARG A 21 -6.50 -30.22 35.15
CA ARG A 21 -7.46 -29.14 34.86
C ARG A 21 -6.84 -27.76 35.02
N LYS A 22 -6.05 -27.52 36.07
CA LYS A 22 -5.33 -26.26 36.26
C LYS A 22 -4.32 -26.00 35.13
N ALA A 23 -3.60 -27.02 34.67
CA ALA A 23 -2.67 -26.89 33.56
C ALA A 23 -3.38 -26.55 32.24
N LEU A 24 -4.52 -27.18 31.95
CA LEU A 24 -5.34 -26.88 30.77
C LEU A 24 -5.90 -25.45 30.78
N VAL A 25 -6.37 -24.98 31.95
CA VAL A 25 -6.83 -23.59 32.09
C VAL A 25 -5.67 -22.60 31.93
N ALA A 26 -4.52 -22.89 32.52
CA ALA A 26 -3.33 -22.04 32.36
C ALA A 26 -2.86 -21.99 30.90
N SER A 27 -2.85 -23.12 30.19
CA SER A 27 -2.48 -23.16 28.76
C SER A 27 -3.50 -22.43 27.90
N GLN A 28 -4.80 -22.55 28.20
CA GLN A 28 -5.85 -21.80 27.51
C GLN A 28 -5.63 -20.29 27.67
N VAL A 29 -5.43 -19.81 28.90
CA VAL A 29 -5.18 -18.39 29.17
C VAL A 29 -3.91 -17.91 28.48
N ALA A 30 -2.83 -18.70 28.51
CA ALA A 30 -1.59 -18.38 27.81
C ALA A 30 -1.80 -18.24 26.29
N VAL A 31 -2.54 -19.16 25.67
CA VAL A 31 -2.89 -19.09 24.24
C VAL A 31 -3.77 -17.87 23.94
N SER A 32 -4.78 -17.59 24.77
CA SER A 32 -5.62 -16.40 24.61
C SER A 32 -4.83 -15.10 24.72
N LEU A 33 -3.90 -15.00 25.66
CA LEU A 33 -3.01 -13.84 25.80
C LEU A 33 -2.09 -13.70 24.59
N LEU A 34 -1.53 -14.80 24.09
CA LEU A 34 -0.68 -14.79 22.90
C LEU A 34 -1.45 -14.32 21.65
N LEU A 35 -2.68 -14.80 21.46
CA LEU A 35 -3.56 -14.33 20.39
C LEU A 35 -3.91 -12.85 20.54
N LEU A 36 -4.19 -12.39 21.76
CA LEU A 36 -4.51 -10.98 22.02
C LEU A 36 -3.32 -10.07 21.76
N ILE A 37 -2.11 -10.47 22.17
CA ILE A 37 -0.87 -9.74 21.86
C ILE A 37 -0.64 -9.69 20.34
N GLY A 38 -0.83 -10.82 19.65
CA GLY A 38 -0.72 -10.89 18.19
C GLY A 38 -1.71 -9.96 17.48
N ALA A 39 -2.97 -9.98 17.90
CA ALA A 39 -4.01 -9.10 17.36
C ALA A 39 -3.72 -7.61 17.63
N GLY A 40 -3.26 -7.28 18.85
CA GLY A 40 -2.87 -5.90 19.19
C GLY A 40 -1.69 -5.40 18.38
N LEU A 41 -0.66 -6.25 18.17
CA LEU A 41 0.47 -5.90 17.32
C LEU A 41 0.07 -5.77 15.85
N PHE A 42 -0.83 -6.62 15.37
CA PHE A 42 -1.39 -6.52 14.02
C PHE A 42 -2.11 -5.19 13.82
N LEU A 43 -3.00 -4.81 14.74
CA LEU A 43 -3.71 -3.53 14.68
C LEU A 43 -2.74 -2.34 14.74
N ARG A 44 -1.72 -2.39 15.60
CA ARG A 44 -0.68 -1.35 15.66
C ARG A 44 0.11 -1.24 14.36
N THR A 45 0.46 -2.37 13.76
CA THR A 45 1.18 -2.40 12.47
C THR A 45 0.31 -1.85 11.35
N LEU A 46 -0.98 -2.21 11.34
CA LEU A 46 -1.93 -1.71 10.35
C LEU A 46 -2.15 -0.20 10.49
N ASP A 47 -2.31 0.31 11.71
CA ASP A 47 -2.44 1.74 11.99
C ASP A 47 -1.20 2.52 11.54
N ASN A 48 -0.01 2.00 11.85
CA ASN A 48 1.23 2.57 11.33
C ASN A 48 1.25 2.57 9.80
N LEU A 49 0.85 1.49 9.14
CA LEU A 49 0.86 1.40 7.68
C LEU A 49 -0.12 2.40 7.02
N LEU A 50 -1.27 2.66 7.66
CA LEU A 50 -2.24 3.65 7.22
C LEU A 50 -1.79 5.09 7.50
N ALA A 51 -0.97 5.30 8.54
CA ALA A 51 -0.43 6.61 8.92
C ALA A 51 0.91 6.94 8.27
N VAL A 52 1.57 5.97 7.61
CA VAL A 52 2.82 6.19 6.88
C VAL A 52 2.59 7.24 5.79
N ASP A 53 3.50 8.20 5.74
CA ASP A 53 3.57 9.16 4.64
C ASP A 53 3.93 8.39 3.36
N VAL A 54 2.93 8.21 2.50
CA VAL A 54 3.06 7.53 1.20
C VAL A 54 3.80 8.40 0.17
N GLY A 55 4.27 9.58 0.55
CA GLY A 55 5.03 10.50 -0.28
C GLY A 55 4.17 11.38 -1.19
N PHE A 56 2.84 11.36 -1.02
CA PHE A 56 1.88 12.20 -1.75
C PHE A 56 0.68 12.56 -0.87
N ASP A 57 0.01 13.68 -1.16
CA ASP A 57 -1.08 14.20 -0.32
C ASP A 57 -2.37 13.39 -0.47
N THR A 58 -2.70 12.54 0.50
CA THR A 58 -3.93 11.72 0.45
C THR A 58 -5.21 12.46 0.85
N ARG A 59 -5.14 13.70 1.36
CA ARG A 59 -6.28 14.42 1.96
C ARG A 59 -7.04 15.27 0.96
N THR A 60 -6.35 15.86 -0.02
CA THR A 60 -6.95 16.77 -1.00
C THR A 60 -6.96 16.21 -2.42
N LEU A 61 -6.73 14.91 -2.58
CA LEU A 61 -6.67 14.23 -3.88
C LEU A 61 -7.99 13.58 -4.27
N VAL A 62 -8.41 13.85 -5.51
CA VAL A 62 -9.49 13.12 -6.19
C VAL A 62 -8.88 12.40 -7.38
N SER A 63 -8.99 11.08 -7.40
CA SER A 63 -8.47 10.23 -8.48
C SER A 63 -9.60 9.45 -9.12
N PHE A 64 -9.62 9.41 -10.46
CA PHE A 64 -10.57 8.66 -11.25
C PHE A 64 -9.90 8.15 -12.53
N THR A 65 -10.49 7.11 -13.12
CA THR A 65 -10.00 6.51 -14.37
C THR A 65 -10.92 6.92 -15.51
N VAL A 66 -10.32 7.32 -16.63
CA VAL A 66 -11.04 7.54 -17.90
C VAL A 66 -10.49 6.56 -18.92
N ASP A 67 -11.39 5.77 -19.51
CA ASP A 67 -11.06 4.88 -20.62
C ASP A 67 -11.84 5.31 -21.87
N PRO A 68 -11.21 6.09 -22.78
CA PRO A 68 -11.84 6.54 -24.01
C PRO A 68 -12.15 5.39 -24.98
N SER A 69 -11.46 4.25 -24.86
CA SER A 69 -11.64 3.11 -25.78
C SER A 69 -13.03 2.48 -25.64
N LEU A 70 -13.61 2.52 -24.43
CA LEU A 70 -14.99 2.10 -24.16
C LEU A 70 -16.03 2.92 -24.93
N SER A 71 -15.66 4.13 -25.35
CA SER A 71 -16.51 5.02 -26.17
C SER A 71 -16.10 5.02 -27.65
N GLY A 72 -15.22 4.12 -28.08
CA GLY A 72 -14.80 3.96 -29.48
C GLY A 72 -13.74 4.94 -29.97
N TYR A 73 -13.07 5.68 -29.06
CA TYR A 73 -12.03 6.64 -29.44
C TYR A 73 -10.77 5.92 -29.96
N ALA A 74 -10.22 6.40 -31.06
CA ALA A 74 -8.92 5.96 -31.53
C ALA A 74 -7.79 6.49 -30.62
N PRO A 75 -6.62 5.83 -30.56
CA PRO A 75 -5.52 6.24 -29.68
C PRO A 75 -5.06 7.70 -29.84
N ALA A 76 -5.11 8.24 -31.07
CA ALA A 76 -4.78 9.63 -31.34
C ALA A 76 -5.81 10.61 -30.73
N GLU A 77 -7.09 10.26 -30.80
CA GLU A 77 -8.20 11.04 -30.25
C GLU A 77 -8.18 11.00 -28.71
N SER A 78 -7.81 9.85 -28.12
CA SER A 78 -7.62 9.72 -26.67
C SER A 78 -6.57 10.68 -26.12
N LYS A 79 -5.48 10.92 -26.85
CA LYS A 79 -4.44 11.90 -26.45
C LYS A 79 -4.95 13.33 -26.48
N GLN A 80 -5.75 13.68 -27.50
CA GLN A 80 -6.37 14.99 -27.60
C GLN A 80 -7.39 15.21 -26.49
N LEU A 81 -8.22 14.20 -26.20
CA LEU A 81 -9.16 14.22 -25.07
C LEU A 81 -8.44 14.41 -23.74
N ALA A 82 -7.36 13.66 -23.48
CA ALA A 82 -6.55 13.81 -22.27
C ALA A 82 -6.02 15.25 -22.09
N THR A 83 -5.54 15.86 -23.19
CA THR A 83 -5.03 17.24 -23.18
C THR A 83 -6.16 18.24 -22.88
N ALA A 84 -7.31 18.10 -23.54
CA ALA A 84 -8.47 18.97 -23.33
C ALA A 84 -9.05 18.84 -21.90
N LEU A 85 -9.05 17.63 -21.34
CA LEU A 85 -9.48 17.38 -19.97
C LEU A 85 -8.59 18.10 -18.96
N LEU A 86 -7.26 17.96 -19.08
CA LEU A 86 -6.31 18.65 -18.21
C LEU A 86 -6.47 20.17 -18.29
N ASP A 87 -6.62 20.71 -19.50
CA ASP A 87 -6.78 22.14 -19.73
C ASP A 87 -8.10 22.69 -19.17
N ARG A 88 -9.16 21.89 -19.16
CA ARG A 88 -10.45 22.25 -18.53
C ARG A 88 -10.38 22.16 -17.00
N LEU A 89 -9.76 21.11 -16.45
CA LEU A 89 -9.58 20.95 -15.00
C LEU A 89 -8.68 22.04 -14.42
N GLY A 90 -7.60 22.40 -15.11
CA GLY A 90 -6.70 23.48 -14.68
C GLY A 90 -7.33 24.86 -14.65
N ARG A 91 -8.49 25.07 -15.29
CA ARG A 91 -9.25 26.34 -15.25
C ARG A 91 -10.47 26.29 -14.33
N ALA A 92 -10.77 25.15 -13.73
CA ALA A 92 -11.94 25.00 -12.88
C ALA A 92 -11.69 25.64 -11.49
N PRO A 93 -12.66 26.38 -10.93
CA PRO A 93 -12.52 26.97 -9.60
C PRO A 93 -12.41 25.87 -8.54
N GLY A 94 -11.46 26.04 -7.60
CA GLY A 94 -11.20 25.08 -6.53
C GLY A 94 -10.22 23.96 -6.86
N ILE A 95 -9.75 23.86 -8.11
CA ILE A 95 -8.69 22.93 -8.51
C ILE A 95 -7.34 23.64 -8.47
N THR A 96 -6.44 23.20 -7.59
CA THR A 96 -5.09 23.76 -7.47
C THR A 96 -4.15 23.24 -8.56
N ALA A 97 -4.24 21.95 -8.87
CA ALA A 97 -3.44 21.28 -9.90
C ALA A 97 -4.15 20.02 -10.39
N ALA A 98 -3.86 19.63 -11.62
CA ALA A 98 -4.38 18.42 -12.24
C ALA A 98 -3.27 17.71 -13.01
N GLY A 99 -3.30 16.38 -13.01
CA GLY A 99 -2.34 15.55 -13.72
C GLY A 99 -2.95 14.21 -14.12
N LEU A 100 -2.36 13.58 -15.13
CA LEU A 100 -2.71 12.24 -15.59
C LEU A 100 -1.53 11.30 -15.37
N ALA A 101 -1.83 10.03 -15.13
CA ALA A 101 -0.88 8.95 -15.12
C ALA A 101 -1.45 7.77 -15.91
N ALA A 102 -0.58 7.04 -16.61
CA ALA A 102 -0.96 5.82 -17.31
C ALA A 102 -1.29 4.68 -16.35
N GLN A 103 -0.67 4.68 -15.17
CA GLN A 103 -0.98 3.76 -14.08
C GLN A 103 -1.20 4.53 -12.78
N ARG A 104 -2.13 4.06 -11.95
CA ARG A 104 -2.36 4.68 -10.65
C ARG A 104 -1.30 4.22 -9.66
N LEU A 105 -0.93 5.09 -8.73
CA LEU A 105 -0.12 4.69 -7.58
C LEU A 105 -0.94 3.73 -6.71
N LEU A 106 -0.29 2.66 -6.23
CA LEU A 106 -0.86 1.67 -5.31
C LEU A 106 -2.09 0.90 -5.86
N ASP A 107 -2.23 0.75 -7.19
CA ASP A 107 -3.33 -0.04 -7.78
C ASP A 107 -3.04 -1.56 -7.87
N GLY A 108 -1.85 -1.99 -7.44
CA GLY A 108 -1.40 -3.37 -7.48
C GLY A 108 -0.86 -3.84 -8.84
N SER A 109 -0.97 -3.02 -9.89
CA SER A 109 -0.27 -3.18 -11.16
C SER A 109 1.08 -2.50 -11.11
N GLN A 110 2.03 -3.00 -11.90
CA GLN A 110 3.31 -2.36 -12.15
C GLN A 110 3.64 -2.48 -13.63
N ARG A 111 4.11 -1.37 -14.21
CA ARG A 111 4.79 -1.38 -15.50
C ARG A 111 6.27 -1.33 -15.22
N THR A 112 6.94 -2.37 -15.64
CA THR A 112 8.39 -2.47 -15.48
C THR A 112 9.05 -2.43 -16.86
N ALA A 113 10.30 -2.00 -16.87
CA ALA A 113 11.18 -2.04 -18.02
C ALA A 113 12.63 -2.02 -17.55
N ASP A 114 13.48 -2.76 -18.26
CA ASP A 114 14.91 -2.71 -18.05
C ASP A 114 15.46 -1.32 -18.40
N ILE A 115 16.27 -0.76 -17.49
CA ILE A 115 16.99 0.48 -17.75
C ILE A 115 18.45 0.16 -18.06
N THR A 116 18.94 0.64 -19.19
CA THR A 116 20.37 0.64 -19.50
C THR A 116 20.94 2.02 -19.28
N VAL A 117 21.95 2.13 -18.41
CA VAL A 117 22.68 3.38 -18.16
C VAL A 117 23.99 3.35 -18.93
N GLU A 118 24.25 4.37 -19.74
CA GLU A 118 25.50 4.48 -20.49
C GLU A 118 26.70 4.48 -19.54
N GLY A 119 27.67 3.60 -19.81
CA GLY A 119 28.85 3.43 -18.95
C GLY A 119 28.64 2.54 -17.72
N TYR A 120 27.42 2.04 -17.50
CA TYR A 120 27.11 1.11 -16.42
C TYR A 120 27.05 -0.34 -16.93
N ARG A 121 27.59 -1.28 -16.14
CA ARG A 121 27.43 -2.72 -16.38
C ARG A 121 26.83 -3.35 -15.13
N PRO A 122 25.59 -3.87 -15.22
CA PRO A 122 24.96 -4.54 -14.10
C PRO A 122 25.79 -5.74 -13.62
N ALA A 123 25.80 -6.00 -12.32
CA ALA A 123 26.36 -7.24 -11.79
C ALA A 123 25.51 -8.46 -12.23
N PRO A 124 26.05 -9.70 -12.20
CA PRO A 124 25.34 -10.90 -12.68
C PRO A 124 23.96 -11.14 -12.04
N ASP A 125 23.76 -10.70 -10.80
CA ASP A 125 22.53 -10.86 -10.04
C ASP A 125 21.84 -9.51 -9.75
N GLU A 126 22.18 -8.48 -10.52
CA GLU A 126 21.59 -7.15 -10.36
C GLU A 126 20.33 -7.00 -11.20
N ASP A 127 19.21 -6.72 -10.53
CA ASP A 127 17.92 -6.50 -11.17
C ASP A 127 17.83 -5.08 -11.74
N MET A 128 17.78 -4.99 -13.06
CA MET A 128 17.63 -3.73 -13.80
C MET A 128 16.19 -3.45 -14.20
N ASP A 129 15.25 -4.30 -13.81
CA ASP A 129 13.85 -4.09 -14.07
C ASP A 129 13.32 -3.00 -13.14
N GLN A 130 12.98 -1.86 -13.72
CA GLN A 130 12.54 -0.70 -12.97
C GLN A 130 11.09 -0.36 -13.26
N ASN A 131 10.37 -0.03 -12.20
CA ASN A 131 9.04 0.52 -12.32
C ASN A 131 9.07 1.89 -12.99
N TRP A 132 8.25 2.04 -14.03
CA TRP A 132 8.08 3.30 -14.73
C TRP A 132 6.61 3.63 -14.92
N ASN A 133 6.31 4.92 -15.00
CA ASN A 133 4.96 5.40 -15.24
C ASN A 133 5.01 6.60 -16.17
N THR A 134 4.09 6.65 -17.13
CA THR A 134 3.92 7.83 -17.98
C THR A 134 2.98 8.79 -17.28
N VAL A 135 3.47 10.00 -17.01
CA VAL A 135 2.69 11.04 -16.33
C VAL A 135 2.64 12.32 -17.17
N SER A 136 1.59 13.12 -16.99
CA SER A 136 1.50 14.43 -17.63
C SER A 136 2.34 15.48 -16.88
N PRO A 137 2.67 16.60 -17.53
CA PRO A 137 3.05 17.82 -16.82
C PRO A 137 2.05 18.15 -15.70
N GLY A 138 2.55 18.67 -14.58
CA GLY A 138 1.74 19.03 -13.41
C GLY A 138 1.31 17.86 -12.51
N TYR A 139 1.66 16.61 -12.86
CA TYR A 139 1.32 15.44 -12.07
C TYR A 139 1.94 15.47 -10.67
N PHE A 140 3.23 15.79 -10.54
CA PHE A 140 3.90 15.81 -9.23
C PHE A 140 3.28 16.89 -8.35
N ARG A 141 2.99 18.05 -8.92
CA ARG A 141 2.29 19.14 -8.23
C ARG A 141 0.88 18.74 -7.80
N ALA A 142 0.12 18.08 -8.67
CA ALA A 142 -1.22 17.58 -8.33
C ALA A 142 -1.16 16.58 -7.18
N MET A 143 -0.18 15.69 -7.17
CA MET A 143 0.04 14.71 -6.11
C MET A 143 0.72 15.27 -4.85
N GLY A 144 1.23 16.49 -4.88
CA GLY A 144 2.03 17.06 -3.79
C GLY A 144 3.41 16.39 -3.61
N ILE A 145 3.93 15.71 -4.63
CA ILE A 145 5.23 15.04 -4.60
C ILE A 145 6.34 16.08 -4.85
N PRO A 146 7.30 16.26 -3.93
CA PRO A 146 8.37 17.24 -4.11
C PRO A 146 9.46 16.76 -5.07
N VAL A 147 9.85 17.61 -6.03
CA VAL A 147 11.02 17.37 -6.89
C VAL A 147 12.28 17.80 -6.15
N LEU A 148 13.10 16.83 -5.71
CA LEU A 148 14.30 17.10 -4.89
C LEU A 148 15.46 17.71 -5.69
N ARG A 149 15.55 17.41 -6.98
CA ARG A 149 16.53 18.00 -7.92
C ARG A 149 15.93 18.13 -9.30
N GLY A 150 16.34 19.19 -10.02
CA GLY A 150 15.91 19.46 -11.39
C GLY A 150 14.60 20.25 -11.45
N ARG A 151 13.77 19.93 -12.46
CA ARG A 151 12.47 20.57 -12.69
C ARG A 151 11.42 19.52 -13.05
N GLU A 152 10.15 19.87 -12.85
CA GLU A 152 9.02 19.07 -13.31
C GLU A 152 8.98 19.02 -14.86
N PHE A 153 8.27 18.03 -15.40
CA PHE A 153 7.94 17.95 -16.82
C PHE A 153 7.09 19.15 -17.25
N GLU A 154 7.40 19.69 -18.42
CA GLU A 154 6.68 20.78 -19.04
C GLU A 154 6.10 20.36 -20.39
N ALA A 155 5.11 21.11 -20.89
CA ALA A 155 4.47 20.83 -22.17
C ALA A 155 5.46 20.77 -23.35
N ARG A 156 6.55 21.55 -23.28
CA ARG A 156 7.62 21.53 -24.30
C ARG A 156 8.39 20.21 -24.35
N ASP A 157 8.53 19.52 -23.21
CA ASP A 157 9.29 18.26 -23.16
C ASP A 157 8.58 17.15 -23.93
N ALA A 158 7.24 17.17 -23.94
CA ALA A 158 6.41 16.24 -24.70
C ALA A 158 6.52 16.44 -26.22
N ALA A 159 6.87 17.65 -26.67
CA ALA A 159 7.07 17.94 -28.09
C ALA A 159 8.45 17.46 -28.58
N SER A 160 9.48 17.58 -27.74
CA SER A 160 10.84 17.12 -28.02
C SER A 160 11.02 15.60 -27.93
N ALA A 161 10.13 14.87 -27.27
CA ALA A 161 10.19 13.40 -27.17
C ALA A 161 9.70 12.66 -28.44
N ARG A 162 9.51 13.37 -29.56
CA ARG A 162 9.02 12.80 -30.84
C ARG A 162 10.13 12.57 -31.89
N GLU A 163 11.39 12.72 -31.51
CA GLU A 163 12.55 12.32 -32.32
C GLU A 163 13.09 10.96 -31.84
#